data_AF-A0ABD6G1B5-F1
#
_entry.id   AF-A0ABD6G1B5-F1
#
_cell.length_a   1.000
_cell.length_b   1.000
_cell.length_c   1.000
_cell.angle_alpha   90.00
_cell.angle_beta   90.00
_cell.angle_gamma   90.00
#
_symmetry.space_group_name_H-M   'P 1'
#
loop_
_entity.id
_entity.type
_entity.pdbx_description
1 polymer ?
#
loop_
_entity_poly.entity_id
_entity_poly.type
_entity_poly.pdbx_seq_one_letter_code
_entity_poly.pdbx_strand_id
1 'polypeptide(L)'
;MKKRTPIAIYFGWTTFIFIINVCSLLLYHEWQGFGLSNALWVVIILTLATLVALHLRYHHYDIAYPLVFVWCFIGIAIANGFDELLVTTSSLFLSGVLIAGILFMKKNPARQ
;
A
#
# COMPACT_ATOMS: atom_id res chain seq x y z
N MET A 1 17.61 21.52 -4.86
CA MET A 1 16.68 21.24 -3.75
C MET A 1 16.47 19.72 -3.60
N LYS A 2 17.43 19.02 -2.98
CA LYS A 2 17.52 17.53 -2.91
C LYS A 2 17.50 17.05 -1.45
N LYS A 3 16.46 17.44 -0.68
CA LYS A 3 16.36 17.12 0.77
C LYS A 3 15.00 16.58 1.23
N ARG A 4 14.05 16.31 0.32
CA ARG A 4 12.68 15.86 0.70
C ARG A 4 12.44 14.36 0.62
N THR A 5 13.25 13.65 -0.18
CA THR A 5 13.21 12.19 -0.33
C THR A 5 13.26 11.41 0.99
N PRO A 6 14.16 11.71 1.96
CA PRO A 6 14.19 10.93 3.20
C PRO A 6 12.95 11.14 4.08
N ILE A 7 12.36 12.33 4.08
CA ILE A 7 11.14 12.64 4.85
C ILE A 7 9.95 11.87 4.28
N ALA A 8 9.85 11.78 2.95
CA ALA A 8 8.79 11.02 2.29
C ALA A 8 8.87 9.51 2.61
N ILE A 9 10.08 8.94 2.66
CA ILE A 9 10.27 7.53 3.04
C ILE A 9 9.86 7.29 4.48
N TYR A 10 10.29 8.16 5.40
CA TYR A 10 9.91 8.06 6.82
C TYR A 10 8.40 8.11 7.00
N PHE A 11 7.73 9.08 6.37
CA PHE A 11 6.29 9.23 6.48
C PHE A 11 5.54 8.01 5.90
N GLY A 12 6.06 7.44 4.80
CA GLY A 12 5.52 6.22 4.19
C GLY A 12 5.65 5.01 5.11
N TRP A 13 6.82 4.85 5.71
CA TRP A 13 7.08 3.78 6.67
C TRP A 13 6.23 3.91 7.94
N THR A 14 6.08 5.12 8.49
CA THR A 14 5.22 5.36 9.66
C THR A 14 3.75 5.05 9.36
N THR A 15 3.26 5.42 8.17
CA THR A 15 1.89 5.08 7.75
C THR A 15 1.70 3.57 7.62
N PHE A 16 2.70 2.86 7.09
CA PHE A 16 2.65 1.41 7.01
C PHE A 16 2.61 0.75 8.39
N ILE A 17 3.47 1.18 9.32
CA ILE A 17 3.44 0.73 10.72
C ILE A 17 2.06 1.00 11.33
N PHE A 18 1.49 2.19 11.10
CA PHE A 18 0.17 2.54 11.60
C PHE A 18 -0.91 1.58 11.09
N ILE A 19 -0.91 1.27 9.78
CA ILE A 19 -1.86 0.31 9.19
C ILE A 19 -1.72 -1.07 9.84
N ILE A 20 -0.49 -1.59 9.99
CA ILE A 20 -0.27 -2.88 10.66
C ILE A 20 -0.76 -2.84 12.09
N ASN A 21 -0.46 -1.79 12.85
CA ASN A 21 -0.89 -1.68 14.25
C ASN A 21 -2.42 -1.68 14.37
N VAL A 22 -3.13 -0.97 13.47
CA VAL A 22 -4.60 -1.01 13.43
C VAL A 22 -5.11 -2.42 13.11
N CYS A 23 -4.48 -3.12 12.15
CA CYS A 23 -4.84 -4.51 11.83
C CYS A 23 -4.60 -5.46 13.02
N SER A 24 -3.45 -5.33 13.69
CA SER A 24 -3.12 -6.12 14.87
C SER A 24 -4.06 -5.81 16.04
N LEU A 25 -4.48 -4.56 16.20
CA LEU A 25 -5.48 -4.17 17.21
C LEU A 25 -6.84 -4.82 16.93
N LEU A 26 -7.28 -4.84 15.67
CA LEU A 26 -8.51 -5.54 15.28
C LEU A 26 -8.42 -7.06 15.55
N LEU A 27 -7.30 -7.68 15.21
CA LEU A 27 -7.04 -9.09 15.48
C LEU A 27 -7.00 -9.39 16.99
N TYR A 28 -6.38 -8.50 17.78
CA TYR A 28 -6.30 -8.61 19.23
C TYR A 28 -7.66 -8.53 19.92
N HIS A 29 -8.57 -7.72 19.38
CA HIS A 29 -9.97 -7.66 19.83
C HIS A 29 -10.82 -8.86 19.37
N GLU A 30 -10.18 -9.91 18.84
CA GLU A 30 -10.84 -11.09 18.25
C GLU A 30 -11.95 -10.71 17.26
N TRP A 31 -11.75 -9.60 16.54
CA TRP A 31 -12.70 -9.16 15.55
C TRP A 31 -12.72 -10.22 14.45
N GLN A 32 -13.78 -11.04 14.40
CA GLN A 32 -13.99 -12.13 13.43
C GLN A 32 -14.28 -11.63 11.99
N GLY A 33 -13.76 -10.47 11.66
CA GLY A 33 -13.95 -9.79 10.40
C GLY A 33 -15.39 -9.62 9.93
N PHE A 34 -16.38 -9.32 10.80
CA PHE A 34 -17.80 -9.32 10.39
C PHE A 34 -18.27 -10.68 9.81
N GLY A 35 -17.59 -11.79 10.10
CA GLY A 35 -17.82 -13.11 9.50
C GLY A 35 -17.16 -13.27 8.12
N LEU A 36 -16.32 -12.34 7.69
CA LEU A 36 -15.55 -12.41 6.44
C LEU A 36 -14.27 -13.22 6.65
N SER A 37 -13.92 -14.04 5.65
CA SER A 37 -12.64 -14.77 5.62
C SER A 37 -11.45 -13.82 5.71
N ASN A 38 -10.36 -14.28 6.34
CA ASN A 38 -9.09 -13.55 6.43
C ASN A 38 -8.63 -13.00 5.06
N ALA A 39 -8.85 -13.76 3.99
CA ALA A 39 -8.51 -13.34 2.63
C ALA A 39 -9.21 -12.04 2.20
N LEU A 40 -10.52 -11.92 2.47
CA LEU A 40 -11.31 -10.73 2.11
C LEU A 40 -10.88 -9.51 2.91
N TRP A 41 -10.53 -9.71 4.18
CA TRP A 41 -9.98 -8.64 5.01
C TRP A 41 -8.67 -8.10 4.49
N VAL A 42 -7.76 -8.98 4.08
CA VAL A 42 -6.49 -8.56 3.49
C VAL A 42 -6.73 -7.78 2.19
N VAL A 43 -7.69 -8.18 1.35
CA VAL A 43 -8.06 -7.43 0.14
C VAL A 43 -8.61 -6.03 0.46
N ILE A 44 -9.44 -5.89 1.50
CA ILE A 44 -9.96 -4.60 1.95
C ILE A 44 -8.82 -3.69 2.43
N ILE A 45 -7.88 -4.24 3.21
CA ILE A 45 -6.71 -3.48 3.70
C ILE A 45 -5.80 -3.09 2.53
N LEU A 46 -5.55 -3.98 1.56
CA LEU A 46 -4.76 -3.72 0.36
C LEU A 46 -5.38 -2.62 -0.51
N THR A 47 -6.71 -2.63 -0.67
CA THR A 47 -7.42 -1.59 -1.43
C THR A 47 -7.36 -0.24 -0.72
N LEU A 48 -7.58 -0.18 0.59
CA LEU A 48 -7.41 1.04 1.38
C LEU A 48 -5.97 1.57 1.32
N ALA A 49 -4.98 0.69 1.48
CA ALA A 49 -3.56 1.04 1.39
C ALA A 49 -3.22 1.63 0.02
N THR A 50 -3.73 1.05 -1.06
CA THR A 50 -3.57 1.57 -2.42
C THR A 50 -4.22 2.93 -2.59
N LEU A 51 -5.44 3.12 -2.07
CA LEU A 51 -6.14 4.40 -2.14
C LEU A 51 -5.34 5.50 -1.45
N VAL A 52 -4.82 5.22 -0.25
CA VAL A 52 -3.97 6.14 0.52
C VAL A 52 -2.68 6.45 -0.22
N ALA A 53 -2.01 5.42 -0.76
CA ALA A 53 -0.78 5.60 -1.54
C ALA A 53 -1.01 6.45 -2.80
N LEU A 54 -2.13 6.24 -3.50
CA LEU A 54 -2.51 7.02 -4.69
C LEU A 54 -2.88 8.47 -4.32
N HIS A 55 -3.64 8.66 -3.23
CA HIS A 55 -4.05 9.97 -2.75
C HIS A 55 -2.83 10.83 -2.33
N LEU A 56 -1.90 10.25 -1.55
CA LEU A 56 -0.67 10.95 -1.17
C LEU A 56 0.25 11.18 -2.36
N ARG A 57 0.32 10.25 -3.33
CA ARG A 57 1.05 10.47 -4.59
C ARG A 57 0.52 11.69 -5.33
N TYR A 58 -0.81 11.86 -5.39
CA TYR A 58 -1.44 13.00 -6.04
C TYR A 58 -1.13 14.32 -5.31
N HIS A 59 -1.09 14.31 -3.97
CA HIS A 59 -0.91 15.52 -3.18
C HIS A 59 0.57 15.94 -3.01
N HIS A 60 1.50 14.99 -2.92
CA HIS A 60 2.89 15.27 -2.55
C HIS A 60 3.93 15.06 -3.65
N TYR A 61 3.54 14.56 -4.84
CA TYR A 61 4.41 14.40 -6.03
C TYR A 61 5.75 13.66 -5.78
N ASP A 62 5.89 12.92 -4.68
CA ASP A 62 7.14 12.21 -4.33
C ASP A 62 7.03 10.71 -4.67
N ILE A 63 8.01 10.20 -5.44
CA ILE A 63 8.05 8.81 -5.92
C ILE A 63 8.39 7.82 -4.81
N ALA A 64 9.06 8.29 -3.76
CA ALA A 64 9.52 7.45 -2.67
C ALA A 64 8.37 6.85 -1.83
N TYR A 65 7.22 7.53 -1.80
CA TYR A 65 6.05 7.10 -1.02
C TYR A 65 5.40 5.81 -1.53
N PRO A 66 4.94 5.75 -2.81
CA PRO A 66 4.34 4.52 -3.32
C PRO A 66 5.35 3.37 -3.46
N LEU A 67 6.67 3.64 -3.48
CA LEU A 67 7.68 2.59 -3.49
C LEU A 67 7.66 1.74 -2.21
N VAL A 68 7.41 2.37 -1.05
CA VAL A 68 7.24 1.66 0.23
C VAL A 68 6.00 0.75 0.15
N PHE A 69 4.88 1.25 -0.39
CA PHE A 69 3.67 0.44 -0.55
C PHE A 69 3.85 -0.75 -1.51
N VAL A 70 4.56 -0.56 -2.62
CA VAL A 70 4.92 -1.67 -3.54
C VAL A 70 5.75 -2.72 -2.81
N TRP A 71 6.75 -2.30 -2.02
CA TRP A 71 7.56 -3.21 -1.22
C TRP A 71 6.71 -3.98 -0.19
N CYS A 72 5.78 -3.29 0.48
CA CYS A 72 4.85 -3.92 1.41
C CYS A 72 3.92 -4.93 0.73
N PHE A 73 3.38 -4.62 -0.45
CA PHE A 73 2.53 -5.55 -1.21
C PHE A 73 3.28 -6.80 -1.63
N ILE A 74 4.55 -6.65 -2.04
CA ILE A 74 5.43 -7.79 -2.31
C ILE A 74 5.64 -8.62 -1.04
N GLY A 75 5.90 -7.98 0.11
CA GLY A 75 6.02 -8.67 1.39
C GLY A 75 4.76 -9.47 1.78
N ILE A 76 3.58 -8.89 1.58
CA ILE A 76 2.29 -9.56 1.82
C ILE A 76 2.12 -10.77 0.89
N ALA A 77 2.48 -10.65 -0.38
CA ALA A 77 2.41 -11.75 -1.34
C ALA A 77 3.35 -12.90 -0.95
N ILE A 78 4.57 -12.59 -0.50
CA ILE A 78 5.54 -13.59 -0.03
C ILE A 78 5.05 -14.27 1.26
N ALA A 79 4.49 -13.50 2.19
CA ALA A 79 4.02 -14.01 3.47
C ALA A 79 2.78 -14.91 3.35
N ASN A 80 1.89 -14.64 2.40
CA ASN A 80 0.69 -15.47 2.15
C ASN A 80 0.96 -16.63 1.18
N GLY A 81 2.03 -16.56 0.37
CA GLY A 81 2.44 -17.65 -0.52
C GLY A 81 1.35 -18.09 -1.51
N PHE A 82 1.23 -19.41 -1.70
CA PHE A 82 0.21 -20.05 -2.55
C PHE A 82 -0.99 -20.60 -1.75
N ASP A 83 -1.03 -20.42 -0.43
CA ASP A 83 -2.16 -20.88 0.39
C ASP A 83 -3.43 -20.05 0.13
N GLU A 84 -3.26 -18.75 -0.10
CA GLU A 84 -4.35 -17.80 -0.35
C GLU A 84 -4.14 -17.09 -1.69
N LEU A 85 -4.34 -17.83 -2.80
CA LEU A 85 -4.16 -17.30 -4.17
C LEU A 85 -4.89 -15.96 -4.39
N LEU A 86 -6.07 -15.79 -3.80
CA LEU A 86 -6.87 -14.57 -3.92
C LEU A 86 -6.11 -13.35 -3.37
N VAL A 87 -5.45 -13.50 -2.23
CA VAL A 87 -4.63 -12.45 -1.59
C VAL A 87 -3.42 -12.14 -2.45
N THR A 88 -2.72 -13.17 -2.92
CA THR A 88 -1.50 -13.02 -3.72
C THR A 88 -1.78 -12.35 -5.07
N THR A 89 -2.82 -12.79 -5.79
CA THR A 89 -3.22 -12.17 -7.06
C THR A 89 -3.70 -10.73 -6.87
N SER A 90 -4.48 -10.46 -5.83
CA SER A 90 -4.92 -9.09 -5.52
C SER A 90 -3.73 -8.20 -5.19
N SER A 91 -2.81 -8.64 -4.33
CA SER A 91 -1.62 -7.86 -3.97
C SER A 91 -0.75 -7.53 -5.19
N LEU A 92 -0.50 -8.52 -6.06
CA LEU A 92 0.25 -8.30 -7.31
C LEU A 92 -0.48 -7.38 -8.28
N PHE A 93 -1.80 -7.53 -8.41
CA PHE A 93 -2.62 -6.67 -9.25
C PHE A 93 -2.58 -5.22 -8.76
N LEU A 94 -2.79 -4.98 -7.45
CA LEU A 94 -2.75 -3.65 -6.87
C LEU A 94 -1.34 -3.03 -6.90
N SER A 95 -0.28 -3.85 -6.76
CA SER A 95 1.10 -3.41 -7.02
C SER A 95 1.28 -2.94 -8.46
N GLY A 96 0.75 -3.71 -9.43
CA GLY A 96 0.71 -3.32 -10.83
C GLY A 96 -0.06 -2.02 -11.08
N VAL A 97 -1.21 -1.82 -10.43
CA VAL A 97 -2.01 -0.59 -10.49
C VAL A 97 -1.23 0.59 -9.91
N LEU A 98 -0.54 0.42 -8.79
CA LEU A 98 0.34 1.45 -8.23
C LEU A 98 1.48 1.78 -9.19
N ILE A 99 2.16 0.79 -9.76
CA ILE A 99 3.23 1.00 -10.75
C ILE A 99 2.69 1.71 -12.00
N ALA A 100 1.53 1.30 -12.51
CA ALA A 100 0.86 1.95 -13.62
C ALA A 100 0.50 3.40 -13.26
N GLY A 101 -0.03 3.67 -12.08
CA GLY A 101 -0.30 5.02 -11.57
C GLY A 101 0.97 5.86 -11.41
N ILE A 102 2.08 5.24 -11.00
CA ILE A 102 3.41 5.88 -10.95
C ILE A 102 3.89 6.27 -12.36
N LEU A 103 3.67 5.40 -13.36
CA LEU A 103 4.11 5.59 -14.75
C LEU A 103 3.21 6.56 -15.52
N PHE A 104 1.89 6.45 -15.41
CA PHE A 104 0.92 7.33 -16.07
C PHE A 104 0.91 8.74 -15.49
N MET A 105 1.19 8.90 -14.19
CA MET A 105 1.38 10.24 -13.59
C MET A 105 2.80 10.78 -13.78
N LYS A 106 3.51 10.39 -14.85
CA LYS A 106 4.80 10.98 -15.21
C LYS A 106 4.60 12.18 -16.15
N LYS A 107 4.63 13.36 -15.53
CA LYS A 107 5.07 14.67 -16.04
C LYS A 107 4.29 15.21 -17.25
N ASN A 108 3.33 16.10 -17.00
CA ASN A 108 3.05 17.18 -17.92
C ASN A 108 4.12 18.27 -17.67
N PRO A 109 5.09 18.51 -18.60
CA PRO A 109 6.24 19.38 -18.38
C PRO A 109 5.90 20.89 -18.34
N ALA A 110 4.62 21.27 -18.26
CA ALA A 110 4.15 22.61 -18.57
C ALA A 110 4.10 23.60 -17.39
N ARG A 111 4.59 23.26 -16.19
CA ARG A 111 4.73 24.25 -15.10
C ARG A 111 6.06 24.07 -14.39
N GLN A 112 7.07 24.74 -14.95
CA GLN A 112 8.29 25.15 -14.24
C GLN A 112 7.93 26.10 -13.10
#